data_AF-A0A4S4GPH6-F1
#
_entry.id   AF-A0A4S4GPH6-F1
#
_cell.length_a   1.000
_cell.length_b   1.000
_cell.length_c   1.000
_cell.angle_alpha   90.00
_cell.angle_beta   90.00
_cell.angle_gamma   90.00
#
_symmetry.space_group_name_H-M   'P 1'
#
loop_
_entity.id
_entity.type
_entity.pdbx_description
1 polymer ?
#
loop_
_entity_poly.entity_id
_entity_poly.type
_entity_poly.pdbx_seq_one_letter_code
_entity_poly.pdbx_strand_id
1 'polypeptide(L)'
;MAIKLPTDASIILTYRCPMRCQMCNIWQNPTDRNEELTAADLRSLPKLKFINLTGGEPFIREDLPEIVEECFRHTPRIVISTSGWYEDRVIELASRFPKIGIRISIEGLSEKNDELRGRQGGFDKGLRTLLTLRQMGLKDIGFGCTVSNHNSHDMLALYKLSRSLGMEFATAAFHNSYYFHKNDNTITNRDIVCADFEQLIKWQLEEGHPKSWFRAFFNMGLINYIEGGRRMLPCEAGTTNFFIDPWGEVYPCNGLEEKYWKESMGNIHNTDFLTIWNSEQAEAVRQKVRTCPKNCWMVGTASPVMHKYIKHPLRWSIANKLRVIRGVAPCLDKKWYDVGQDPRQGDLRQP
;
A
#
# COMPACT_ATOMS: atom_id res chain seq x y z
N MET A 1 13.87 -19.50 -18.69
CA MET A 1 14.54 -18.36 -18.03
C MET A 1 14.31 -18.51 -16.54
N ALA A 2 15.34 -18.41 -15.69
CA ALA A 2 15.14 -18.50 -14.24
C ALA A 2 14.21 -17.37 -13.76
N ILE A 3 13.14 -17.71 -13.05
CA ILE A 3 12.19 -16.74 -12.50
C ILE A 3 12.92 -15.96 -11.40
N LYS A 4 12.87 -14.62 -11.47
CA LYS A 4 13.50 -13.78 -10.44
C LYS A 4 12.80 -13.95 -9.10
N LEU A 5 13.58 -13.90 -8.02
CA LEU A 5 13.03 -13.85 -6.67
C LEU A 5 12.24 -12.55 -6.45
N PRO A 6 11.13 -12.60 -5.70
CA PRO A 6 10.39 -11.40 -5.33
C PRO A 6 11.23 -10.50 -4.44
N THR A 7 10.96 -9.21 -4.45
CA THR A 7 11.62 -8.21 -3.61
C THR A 7 10.75 -7.74 -2.45
N ASP A 8 9.43 -7.79 -2.59
CA ASP A 8 8.49 -7.20 -1.65
C ASP A 8 7.34 -8.17 -1.35
N ALA A 9 6.92 -8.23 -0.09
CA ALA A 9 5.75 -8.99 0.32
C ALA A 9 4.76 -8.14 1.10
N SER A 10 3.47 -8.45 0.96
CA SER A 10 2.42 -7.96 1.85
C SER A 10 1.69 -9.14 2.45
N ILE A 11 1.78 -9.29 3.76
CA ILE A 11 1.21 -10.43 4.48
C ILE A 11 0.00 -9.93 5.24
N ILE A 12 -1.16 -10.47 4.90
CA ILE A 12 -2.44 -10.13 5.49
C ILE A 12 -2.72 -11.14 6.59
N LEU A 13 -2.62 -10.71 7.83
CA LEU A 13 -2.57 -11.62 8.99
C LEU A 13 -3.94 -12.10 9.46
N THR A 14 -4.98 -11.33 9.20
CA THR A 14 -6.34 -11.58 9.68
C THR A 14 -7.31 -10.71 8.87
N TYR A 15 -8.60 -11.03 8.84
CA TYR A 15 -9.65 -10.09 8.40
C TYR A 15 -10.42 -9.47 9.59
N ARG A 16 -10.14 -9.93 10.82
CA ARG A 16 -10.72 -9.36 12.05
C ARG A 16 -10.25 -7.91 12.21
N CYS A 17 -11.19 -6.97 12.27
CA CYS A 17 -10.90 -5.56 12.40
C CYS A 17 -11.94 -4.90 13.30
N PRO A 18 -11.55 -4.04 14.26
CA PRO A 18 -12.50 -3.41 15.14
C PRO A 18 -13.00 -2.06 14.57
N MET A 19 -12.53 -1.66 13.40
CA MET A 19 -12.97 -0.47 12.67
C MET A 19 -14.12 -0.83 11.71
N ARG A 20 -14.98 0.14 11.39
CA ARG A 20 -16.15 -0.05 10.52
C ARG A 20 -16.12 0.95 9.37
N CYS A 21 -14.99 0.96 8.68
CA CYS A 21 -14.66 2.04 7.78
C CYS A 21 -15.56 2.06 6.53
N GLN A 22 -15.76 3.23 5.93
CA GLN A 22 -16.66 3.40 4.77
C GLN A 22 -16.09 2.82 3.47
N MET A 23 -14.77 2.89 3.26
CA MET A 23 -14.11 2.39 2.06
C MET A 23 -13.69 0.90 2.11
N CYS A 24 -14.04 0.16 3.18
CA CYS A 24 -13.64 -1.23 3.39
C CYS A 24 -14.65 -2.00 4.26
N ASN A 25 -15.13 -3.15 3.78
CA ASN A 25 -16.07 -4.02 4.50
C ASN A 25 -15.40 -5.29 5.08
N ILE A 26 -14.07 -5.33 5.19
CA ILE A 26 -13.34 -6.50 5.68
C ILE A 26 -13.82 -6.96 7.06
N TRP A 27 -14.24 -6.02 7.92
CA TRP A 27 -14.77 -6.28 9.26
C TRP A 27 -16.07 -7.10 9.28
N GLN A 28 -16.80 -7.13 8.16
CA GLN A 28 -18.01 -7.95 8.00
C GLN A 28 -17.69 -9.42 7.64
N ASN A 29 -16.42 -9.72 7.33
CA ASN A 29 -15.95 -11.02 6.91
C ASN A 29 -14.76 -11.46 7.77
N PRO A 30 -14.89 -11.51 9.11
CA PRO A 30 -13.80 -11.89 9.98
C PRO A 30 -13.35 -13.33 9.71
N THR A 31 -12.04 -13.55 9.70
CA THR A 31 -11.42 -14.88 9.68
C THR A 31 -11.67 -15.63 11.00
N ASP A 32 -11.69 -16.96 10.94
CA ASP A 32 -11.50 -17.78 12.14
C ASP A 32 -10.05 -17.68 12.59
N ARG A 33 -9.82 -17.38 13.87
CA ARG A 33 -8.47 -17.29 14.46
C ARG A 33 -7.68 -18.59 14.28
N ASN A 34 -8.34 -19.75 14.27
CA ASN A 34 -7.68 -21.04 14.18
C ASN A 34 -7.22 -21.40 12.76
N GLU A 35 -7.69 -20.66 11.76
CA GLU A 35 -7.32 -20.85 10.35
C GLU A 35 -6.29 -19.81 9.86
N GLU A 36 -5.99 -18.80 10.68
CA GLU A 36 -5.03 -17.77 10.36
C GLU A 36 -3.60 -18.32 10.34
N LEU A 37 -2.82 -17.97 9.31
CA LEU A 37 -1.41 -18.32 9.20
C LEU A 37 -0.66 -17.92 10.45
N THR A 38 0.37 -18.67 10.79
CA THR A 38 1.23 -18.45 11.96
C THR A 38 2.63 -18.03 11.53
N ALA A 39 3.50 -17.69 12.50
CA ALA A 39 4.91 -17.47 12.23
C ALA A 39 5.57 -18.70 11.57
N ALA A 40 5.12 -19.91 11.90
CA ALA A 40 5.69 -21.14 11.36
C ALA A 40 5.55 -21.27 9.84
N ASP A 41 4.44 -20.78 9.29
CA ASP A 41 4.11 -20.87 7.86
C ASP A 41 5.00 -19.94 7.01
N LEU A 42 5.55 -18.89 7.64
CA LEU A 42 6.39 -17.89 6.98
C LEU A 42 7.88 -18.31 6.91
N ARG A 43 8.26 -19.45 7.49
CA ARG A 43 9.67 -19.91 7.49
C ARG A 43 10.26 -20.17 6.11
N SER A 44 9.41 -20.49 5.13
CA SER A 44 9.84 -20.77 3.76
C SER A 44 10.03 -19.53 2.89
N LEU A 45 9.73 -18.34 3.41
CA LEU A 45 9.88 -17.10 2.65
C LEU A 45 11.34 -16.91 2.16
N PRO A 46 11.52 -16.31 0.97
CA PRO A 46 12.85 -16.00 0.47
C PRO A 46 13.39 -14.74 1.15
N LYS A 47 14.64 -14.38 0.86
CA LYS A 47 15.16 -13.05 1.25
C LYS A 47 14.42 -11.95 0.48
N LEU A 48 13.85 -11.02 1.21
CA LEU A 48 13.04 -9.90 0.71
C LEU A 48 13.66 -8.56 1.11
N LYS A 49 13.45 -7.54 0.30
CA LYS A 49 13.83 -6.16 0.65
C LYS A 49 12.87 -5.54 1.66
N PHE A 50 11.59 -5.93 1.62
CA PHE A 50 10.54 -5.30 2.39
C PHE A 50 9.36 -6.24 2.64
N ILE A 51 8.84 -6.24 3.86
CA ILE A 51 7.56 -6.88 4.21
C ILE A 51 6.62 -5.82 4.80
N ASN A 52 5.41 -5.75 4.28
CA ASN A 52 4.30 -5.04 4.92
C ASN A 52 3.39 -6.03 5.64
N LEU A 53 3.27 -5.90 6.97
CA LEU A 53 2.27 -6.63 7.75
C LEU A 53 0.99 -5.80 7.83
N THR A 54 -0.13 -6.42 7.49
CA THR A 54 -1.44 -5.76 7.41
C THR A 54 -2.55 -6.78 7.65
N GLY A 55 -3.79 -6.43 7.33
CA GLY A 55 -4.94 -7.34 7.36
C GLY A 55 -5.80 -7.16 8.58
N GLY A 56 -7.09 -6.94 8.33
CA GLY A 56 -8.03 -6.48 9.33
C GLY A 56 -7.35 -5.42 10.17
N GLU A 57 -7.16 -5.73 11.44
CA GLU A 57 -6.21 -5.04 12.31
C GLU A 57 -5.13 -6.02 12.83
N PRO A 58 -3.86 -5.91 12.41
CA PRO A 58 -2.79 -6.79 12.88
C PRO A 58 -2.67 -6.86 14.40
N PHE A 59 -2.88 -5.74 15.09
CA PHE A 59 -2.71 -5.66 16.55
C PHE A 59 -3.82 -6.35 17.35
N ILE A 60 -4.84 -6.93 16.69
CA ILE A 60 -5.77 -7.85 17.36
C ILE A 60 -5.13 -9.21 17.63
N ARG A 61 -4.08 -9.58 16.89
CA ARG A 61 -3.37 -10.85 17.05
C ARG A 61 -2.39 -10.79 18.21
N GLU A 62 -2.45 -11.82 19.05
CA GLU A 62 -1.62 -11.94 20.26
C GLU A 62 -0.22 -12.47 19.92
N ASP A 63 -0.12 -13.23 18.84
CA ASP A 63 1.11 -13.84 18.31
C ASP A 63 1.84 -12.92 17.29
N LEU A 64 1.39 -11.68 17.11
CA LEU A 64 2.05 -10.70 16.23
C LEU A 64 3.57 -10.54 16.51
N PRO A 65 4.06 -10.53 17.77
CA PRO A 65 5.50 -10.49 18.04
C PRO A 65 6.29 -11.66 17.43
N GLU A 66 5.72 -12.87 17.43
CA GLU A 66 6.37 -14.06 16.86
C GLU A 66 6.44 -13.97 15.33
N ILE A 67 5.37 -13.45 14.71
CA ILE A 67 5.31 -13.21 13.27
C ILE A 67 6.34 -12.16 12.85
N VAL A 68 6.47 -11.06 13.60
CA VAL A 68 7.47 -10.02 13.35
C VAL A 68 8.89 -10.57 13.48
N GLU A 69 9.14 -11.38 14.51
CA GLU A 69 10.42 -12.04 14.72
C GLU A 69 10.80 -12.97 13.57
N GLU A 70 9.86 -13.80 13.09
CA GLU A 70 10.08 -14.63 11.90
C GLU A 70 10.32 -13.79 10.65
N CYS A 71 9.50 -12.76 10.39
CA CYS A 71 9.64 -11.91 9.22
C CYS A 71 11.02 -11.22 9.14
N PHE A 72 11.60 -10.83 10.28
CA PHE A 72 12.94 -10.24 10.32
C PHE A 72 14.06 -11.20 9.90
N ARG A 73 13.81 -12.52 9.90
CA ARG A 73 14.74 -13.51 9.32
C ARG A 73 14.80 -13.40 7.79
N HIS A 74 13.75 -12.86 7.17
CA HIS A 74 13.58 -12.79 5.72
C HIS A 74 13.81 -11.39 5.15
N THR A 75 13.65 -10.35 5.95
CA THR A 75 13.76 -8.96 5.48
C THR A 75 14.49 -8.03 6.44
N PRO A 76 15.25 -7.02 5.93
CA PRO A 76 15.83 -5.99 6.78
C PRO A 76 14.80 -4.92 7.21
N ARG A 77 13.60 -4.90 6.61
CA ARG A 77 12.62 -3.84 6.82
C ARG A 77 11.19 -4.35 6.84
N ILE A 78 10.54 -4.18 7.99
CA ILE A 78 9.12 -4.45 8.19
C ILE A 78 8.39 -3.13 8.41
N VAL A 79 7.24 -2.95 7.77
CA VAL A 79 6.29 -1.90 8.11
C VAL A 79 4.96 -2.54 8.46
N ILE A 80 4.34 -2.09 9.55
CA ILE A 80 3.02 -2.56 9.97
C ILE A 80 2.00 -1.46 9.70
N SER A 81 0.97 -1.79 8.94
CA SER A 81 -0.19 -0.93 8.71
C SER A 81 -1.24 -1.20 9.78
N THR A 82 -1.66 -0.17 10.52
CA THR A 82 -2.62 -0.30 11.63
C THR A 82 -3.62 0.85 11.62
N SER A 83 -4.80 0.65 12.22
CA SER A 83 -5.73 1.72 12.56
C SER A 83 -5.24 2.61 13.70
N GLY A 84 -4.26 2.14 14.50
CA GLY A 84 -3.82 2.82 15.71
C GLY A 84 -4.77 2.66 16.89
N TRP A 85 -5.78 1.78 16.79
CA TRP A 85 -6.77 1.58 17.85
C TRP A 85 -6.18 0.96 19.12
N TYR A 86 -5.27 0.00 18.96
CA TYR A 86 -4.62 -0.74 20.06
C TYR A 86 -3.29 -0.06 20.47
N GLU A 87 -3.36 1.19 20.92
CA GLU A 87 -2.22 2.06 21.25
C GLU A 87 -1.13 1.33 22.06
N ASP A 88 -1.53 0.70 23.18
CA ASP A 88 -0.60 0.03 24.11
C ASP A 88 0.16 -1.11 23.44
N ARG A 89 -0.51 -1.89 22.58
CA ARG A 89 0.11 -3.00 21.84
C ARG A 89 1.06 -2.50 20.75
N VAL A 90 0.73 -1.37 20.11
CA VAL A 90 1.64 -0.73 19.14
C VAL A 90 2.92 -0.28 19.83
N ILE A 91 2.79 0.37 20.98
CA ILE A 91 3.92 0.86 21.78
C ILE A 91 4.76 -0.31 22.30
N GLU A 92 4.14 -1.35 22.85
CA GLU A 92 4.82 -2.55 23.35
C GLU A 92 5.62 -3.25 22.23
N LEU A 93 5.01 -3.47 21.08
CA LEU A 93 5.68 -4.11 19.94
C LEU A 93 6.85 -3.26 19.44
N ALA A 94 6.68 -1.94 19.35
CA ALA A 94 7.74 -1.01 18.96
C ALA A 94 8.92 -0.99 19.95
N SER A 95 8.64 -1.15 21.25
CA SER A 95 9.68 -1.29 22.28
C SER A 95 10.49 -2.57 22.09
N ARG A 96 9.84 -3.69 21.75
CA ARG A 96 10.52 -4.97 21.49
C ARG A 96 11.29 -4.96 20.16
N PHE A 97 10.76 -4.28 19.14
CA PHE A 97 11.33 -4.26 17.80
C PHE A 97 11.54 -2.82 17.27
N PRO A 98 12.58 -2.10 17.74
CA PRO A 98 12.78 -0.68 17.40
C PRO A 98 13.10 -0.41 15.92
N LYS A 99 13.28 -1.45 15.10
CA LYS A 99 13.52 -1.37 13.65
C LYS A 99 12.25 -1.46 12.80
N ILE A 100 11.09 -1.75 13.39
CA ILE A 100 9.83 -1.75 12.63
C ILE A 100 9.45 -0.33 12.22
N GLY A 101 8.76 -0.21 11.10
CA GLY A 101 8.01 0.98 10.78
C GLY A 101 6.53 0.82 11.10
N ILE A 102 5.87 1.92 11.48
CA ILE A 102 4.43 1.94 11.78
C ILE A 102 3.73 2.97 10.90
N ARG A 103 2.71 2.55 10.15
CA ARG A 103 1.83 3.43 9.37
C ARG A 103 0.45 3.40 10.00
N ILE A 104 0.06 4.48 10.65
CA ILE A 104 -1.27 4.62 11.23
C ILE A 104 -2.17 5.22 10.18
N SER A 105 -3.25 4.52 9.88
CA SER A 105 -4.19 4.93 8.86
C SER A 105 -5.12 6.02 9.41
N ILE A 106 -4.98 7.24 8.89
CA ILE A 106 -5.73 8.43 9.31
C ILE A 106 -6.26 9.10 8.04
N GLU A 107 -7.58 9.17 7.94
CA GLU A 107 -8.26 9.55 6.69
C GLU A 107 -8.61 11.03 6.62
N GLY A 108 -8.63 11.73 7.75
CA GLY A 108 -8.81 13.17 7.81
C GLY A 108 -8.42 13.72 9.18
N LEU A 109 -8.72 14.99 9.45
CA LEU A 109 -8.62 15.49 10.83
C LEU A 109 -9.75 14.88 11.70
N SER A 110 -9.56 14.90 13.02
CA SER A 110 -10.46 14.42 14.08
C SER A 110 -11.80 13.81 13.61
N GLU A 111 -12.83 14.63 13.44
CA GLU A 111 -14.19 14.17 13.11
C GLU A 111 -14.26 13.43 11.76
N LYS A 112 -13.56 13.95 10.73
CA LYS A 112 -13.56 13.35 9.40
C LYS A 112 -12.93 11.95 9.41
N ASN A 113 -11.84 11.76 10.15
CA ASN A 113 -11.24 10.45 10.30
C ASN A 113 -12.20 9.46 10.98
N ASP A 114 -12.80 9.87 12.09
CA ASP A 114 -13.65 8.99 12.89
C ASP A 114 -14.93 8.59 12.14
N GLU A 115 -15.49 9.53 11.38
CA GLU A 115 -16.60 9.31 10.44
C GLU A 115 -16.24 8.28 9.37
N LEU A 116 -15.10 8.47 8.69
CA LEU A 116 -14.69 7.60 7.58
C LEU A 116 -14.19 6.23 8.04
N ARG A 117 -13.60 6.14 9.24
CA ARG A 117 -13.16 4.86 9.82
C ARG A 117 -14.23 4.17 10.68
N GLY A 118 -15.36 4.82 10.90
CA GLY A 118 -16.52 4.27 11.62
C GLY A 118 -16.24 4.00 13.10
N ARG A 119 -15.38 4.81 13.74
CA ARG A 119 -15.09 4.66 15.16
C ARG A 119 -14.57 5.96 15.79
N GLN A 120 -15.33 6.46 16.77
CA GLN A 120 -15.00 7.67 17.52
C GLN A 120 -13.71 7.50 18.35
N GLY A 121 -12.92 8.57 18.41
CA GLY A 121 -11.61 8.63 19.07
C GLY A 121 -10.47 8.04 18.25
N GLY A 122 -10.72 7.55 17.02
CA GLY A 122 -9.70 6.92 16.19
C GLY A 122 -8.54 7.85 15.84
N PHE A 123 -8.85 9.12 15.53
CA PHE A 123 -7.84 10.14 15.23
C PHE A 123 -6.92 10.39 16.43
N ASP A 124 -7.50 10.66 17.59
CA ASP A 124 -6.73 11.01 18.80
C ASP A 124 -5.83 9.87 19.25
N LYS A 125 -6.35 8.63 19.23
CA LYS A 125 -5.56 7.43 19.56
C LYS A 125 -4.40 7.24 18.57
N GLY A 126 -4.68 7.38 17.27
CA GLY A 126 -3.67 7.26 16.23
C GLY A 126 -2.58 8.33 16.34
N LEU A 127 -2.97 9.59 16.52
CA LEU A 127 -2.02 10.70 16.68
C LEU A 127 -1.19 10.56 17.96
N ARG A 128 -1.81 10.23 19.10
CA ARG A 128 -1.11 9.99 20.36
C ARG A 128 -0.08 8.87 20.21
N THR A 129 -0.47 7.76 19.59
CA THR A 129 0.45 6.64 19.31
C THR A 129 1.64 7.12 18.48
N LEU A 130 1.43 7.85 17.38
CA LEU A 130 2.53 8.38 16.57
C LEU A 130 3.46 9.31 17.36
N LEU A 131 2.91 10.18 18.21
CA LEU A 131 3.70 11.07 19.06
C LEU A 131 4.52 10.29 20.09
N THR A 132 3.95 9.26 20.73
CA THR A 132 4.67 8.39 21.67
C THR A 132 5.78 7.62 20.97
N LEU A 133 5.50 7.00 19.81
CA LEU A 133 6.52 6.29 19.03
C LEU A 133 7.67 7.23 18.61
N ARG A 134 7.37 8.48 18.28
CA ARG A 134 8.39 9.50 17.99
C ARG A 134 9.25 9.79 19.22
N GLN A 135 8.64 9.93 20.40
CA GLN A 135 9.37 10.15 21.66
C GLN A 135 10.27 8.96 22.01
N MET A 136 9.84 7.73 21.69
CA MET A 136 10.65 6.51 21.81
C MET A 136 11.82 6.45 20.79
N GLY A 137 11.90 7.38 19.85
CA GLY A 137 12.97 7.47 18.85
C GLY A 137 12.76 6.64 17.59
N LEU A 138 11.55 6.09 17.36
CA LEU A 138 11.26 5.40 16.10
C LEU A 138 11.23 6.40 14.94
N LYS A 139 11.97 6.07 13.87
CA LYS A 139 12.14 6.94 12.71
C LYS A 139 11.17 6.64 11.58
N ASP A 140 10.84 5.37 11.35
CA ASP A 140 10.01 4.95 10.21
C ASP A 140 8.52 4.92 10.60
N ILE A 141 7.99 6.06 11.06
CA ILE A 141 6.60 6.20 11.51
C ILE A 141 5.86 7.26 10.70
N GLY A 142 4.55 7.11 10.59
CA GLY A 142 3.72 8.17 10.03
C GLY A 142 2.32 7.75 9.64
N PHE A 143 1.73 8.57 8.78
CA PHE A 143 0.33 8.51 8.41
C PHE A 143 0.15 7.72 7.12
N GLY A 144 -0.95 6.97 7.02
CA GLY A 144 -1.50 6.46 5.77
C GLY A 144 -2.86 7.10 5.51
N CYS A 145 -3.08 7.68 4.34
CA CYS A 145 -4.33 8.31 3.96
C CYS A 145 -4.85 7.69 2.66
N THR A 146 -6.05 7.13 2.71
CA THR A 146 -6.82 6.63 1.58
C THR A 146 -7.79 7.72 1.13
N VAL A 147 -7.45 8.37 0.03
CA VAL A 147 -8.22 9.48 -0.52
C VAL A 147 -9.49 8.97 -1.20
N SER A 148 -10.58 9.66 -0.93
CA SER A 148 -11.95 9.40 -1.35
C SER A 148 -12.63 10.72 -1.73
N ASN A 149 -13.93 10.66 -2.03
CA ASN A 149 -14.73 11.85 -2.32
C ASN A 149 -14.78 12.86 -1.16
N HIS A 150 -14.52 12.43 0.07
CA HIS A 150 -14.89 13.17 1.27
C HIS A 150 -13.70 13.70 2.09
N ASN A 151 -12.45 13.44 1.67
CA ASN A 151 -11.27 13.76 2.47
C ASN A 151 -10.05 14.27 1.69
N SER A 152 -10.17 14.61 0.40
CA SER A 152 -9.02 15.11 -0.37
C SER A 152 -8.47 16.43 0.17
N HIS A 153 -9.34 17.34 0.64
CA HIS A 153 -8.91 18.56 1.31
C HIS A 153 -8.27 18.27 2.69
N ASP A 154 -8.83 17.34 3.46
CA ASP A 154 -8.26 16.89 4.73
C ASP A 154 -6.88 16.23 4.57
N MET A 155 -6.65 15.50 3.48
CA MET A 155 -5.34 14.94 3.14
C MET A 155 -4.27 16.04 3.11
N LEU A 156 -4.59 17.22 2.58
CA LEU A 156 -3.67 18.36 2.56
C LEU A 156 -3.34 18.86 3.97
N ALA A 157 -4.33 18.92 4.86
CA ALA A 157 -4.12 19.28 6.26
C ALA A 157 -3.28 18.23 7.00
N LEU A 158 -3.56 16.95 6.79
CA LEU A 158 -2.80 15.84 7.36
C LEU A 158 -1.35 15.82 6.88
N TYR A 159 -1.10 16.11 5.60
CA TYR A 159 0.27 16.20 5.09
C TYR A 159 1.05 17.38 5.71
N LYS A 160 0.40 18.53 5.95
CA LYS A 160 1.03 19.63 6.71
C LYS A 160 1.36 19.19 8.14
N LEU A 161 0.42 18.51 8.81
CA LEU A 161 0.63 17.96 10.15
C LEU A 161 1.81 16.98 10.16
N SER A 162 1.83 16.00 9.24
CA SER A 162 2.90 15.01 9.16
C SER A 162 4.25 15.66 8.93
N ARG A 163 4.32 16.70 8.09
CA ARG A 163 5.55 17.48 7.87
C ARG A 163 6.01 18.21 9.12
N SER A 164 5.10 18.88 9.83
CA SER A 164 5.43 19.56 11.10
C SER A 164 5.98 18.59 12.16
N LEU A 165 5.54 17.32 12.09
CA LEU A 165 5.97 16.25 12.97
C LEU A 165 7.19 15.48 12.46
N GLY A 166 7.70 15.78 11.26
CA GLY A 166 8.81 15.04 10.65
C GLY A 166 8.49 13.57 10.40
N MET A 167 7.22 13.25 10.09
CA MET A 167 6.72 11.88 9.91
C MET A 167 6.44 11.55 8.44
N GLU A 168 6.43 10.25 8.14
CA GLU A 168 6.07 9.75 6.83
C GLU A 168 4.60 10.03 6.49
N PHE A 169 4.31 10.27 5.21
CA PHE A 169 2.94 10.43 4.71
C PHE A 169 2.68 9.55 3.48
N ALA A 170 1.98 8.44 3.65
CA ALA A 170 1.62 7.55 2.56
C ALA A 170 0.22 7.89 2.04
N THR A 171 0.07 7.92 0.72
CA THR A 171 -1.19 8.20 0.04
C THR A 171 -1.66 6.96 -0.73
N ALA A 172 -2.97 6.81 -0.82
CA ALA A 172 -3.65 5.92 -1.74
C ALA A 172 -4.93 6.62 -2.23
N ALA A 173 -5.52 6.12 -3.32
CA ALA A 173 -6.94 6.34 -3.59
C ALA A 173 -7.69 5.10 -3.10
N PHE A 174 -8.95 5.23 -2.69
CA PHE A 174 -9.72 4.03 -2.37
C PHE A 174 -9.85 3.11 -3.59
N HIS A 175 -9.95 1.81 -3.33
CA HIS A 175 -9.99 0.81 -4.38
C HIS A 175 -11.01 -0.26 -4.04
N ASN A 176 -11.49 -0.94 -5.09
CA ASN A 176 -12.28 -2.15 -4.98
C ASN A 176 -11.38 -3.35 -5.10
N SER A 177 -11.58 -4.36 -4.26
CA SER A 177 -10.90 -5.66 -4.37
C SER A 177 -11.55 -6.70 -3.45
N TYR A 178 -11.23 -7.96 -3.70
CA TYR A 178 -11.61 -9.07 -2.81
C TYR A 178 -11.14 -8.81 -1.36
N TYR A 179 -9.93 -8.27 -1.20
CA TYR A 179 -9.32 -8.02 0.11
C TYR A 179 -10.11 -6.99 0.93
N PHE A 180 -10.62 -5.93 0.30
CA PHE A 180 -11.41 -4.92 1.01
C PHE A 180 -12.90 -5.29 1.15
N HIS A 181 -13.34 -6.40 0.54
CA HIS A 181 -14.75 -6.78 0.43
C HIS A 181 -15.65 -5.63 -0.08
N LYS A 182 -15.11 -4.84 -1.02
CA LYS A 182 -15.72 -3.60 -1.51
C LYS A 182 -15.65 -3.57 -3.04
N ASN A 183 -16.74 -3.17 -3.67
CA ASN A 183 -16.93 -3.20 -5.13
C ASN A 183 -17.54 -1.93 -5.73
N ASP A 184 -17.86 -0.94 -4.90
CA ASP A 184 -18.61 0.27 -5.20
C ASP A 184 -17.83 1.57 -4.90
N ASN A 185 -16.59 1.50 -4.42
CA ASN A 185 -15.74 2.69 -4.25
C ASN A 185 -15.51 3.36 -5.60
N THR A 186 -15.96 4.61 -5.75
CA THR A 186 -15.81 5.40 -6.98
C THR A 186 -15.58 6.87 -6.65
N ILE A 187 -14.52 7.48 -7.20
CA ILE A 187 -14.30 8.92 -7.09
C ILE A 187 -15.18 9.64 -8.11
N THR A 188 -16.20 10.33 -7.62
CA THR A 188 -17.21 11.05 -8.43
C THR A 188 -16.85 12.53 -8.58
N ASN A 189 -16.25 13.16 -7.57
CA ASN A 189 -15.79 14.56 -7.61
C ASN A 189 -14.33 14.69 -8.08
N ARG A 190 -14.03 14.10 -9.25
CA ARG A 190 -12.65 13.95 -9.77
C ARG A 190 -11.88 15.27 -9.82
N ASP A 191 -12.50 16.35 -10.27
CA ASP A 191 -11.81 17.64 -10.42
C ASP A 191 -11.27 18.16 -9.08
N ILE A 192 -12.06 18.02 -8.00
CA ILE A 192 -11.68 18.44 -6.65
C ILE A 192 -10.52 17.58 -6.15
N VAL A 193 -10.69 16.26 -6.21
CA VAL A 193 -9.69 15.32 -5.71
C VAL A 193 -8.38 15.43 -6.48
N CYS A 194 -8.43 15.57 -7.80
CA CYS A 194 -7.26 15.78 -8.64
C CYS A 194 -6.57 17.10 -8.27
N ALA A 195 -7.30 18.22 -8.16
CA ALA A 195 -6.73 19.51 -7.76
C ALA A 195 -6.02 19.46 -6.40
N ASP A 196 -6.58 18.73 -5.42
CA ASP A 196 -5.91 18.52 -4.13
C ASP A 196 -4.62 17.68 -4.29
N PHE A 197 -4.63 16.61 -5.09
CA PHE A 197 -3.40 15.87 -5.37
C PHE A 197 -2.35 16.73 -6.09
N GLU A 198 -2.75 17.61 -7.01
CA GLU A 198 -1.84 18.57 -7.67
C GLU A 198 -1.20 19.52 -6.65
N GLN A 199 -2.00 20.00 -5.69
CA GLN A 199 -1.50 20.83 -4.59
C GLN A 199 -0.52 20.06 -3.69
N LEU A 200 -0.81 18.79 -3.39
CA LEU A 200 0.11 17.93 -2.63
C LEU A 200 1.42 17.71 -3.40
N ILE A 201 1.35 17.43 -4.70
CA ILE A 201 2.52 17.24 -5.58
C ILE A 201 3.39 18.49 -5.59
N LYS A 202 2.78 19.68 -5.70
CA LYS A 202 3.50 20.95 -5.63
C LYS A 202 4.29 21.08 -4.33
N TRP A 203 3.65 20.86 -3.17
CA TRP A 203 4.34 20.93 -1.88
C TRP A 203 5.46 19.91 -1.74
N GLN A 204 5.26 18.69 -2.25
CA GLN A 204 6.27 17.64 -2.24
C GLN A 204 7.49 17.98 -3.11
N LEU A 205 7.29 18.66 -4.23
CA LEU A 205 8.37 19.14 -5.10
C LEU A 205 9.10 20.36 -4.53
N GLU A 206 8.46 21.15 -3.67
CA GLU A 206 9.09 22.26 -2.95
C GLU A 206 10.05 21.76 -1.86
N GLU A 207 9.84 20.55 -1.32
CA GLU A 207 10.72 19.97 -0.31
C GLU A 207 12.16 19.74 -0.78
N GLY A 208 13.11 19.76 0.16
CA GLY A 208 14.54 19.57 -0.10
C GLY A 208 15.01 18.11 -0.21
N HIS A 209 14.14 17.12 0.03
CA HIS A 209 14.53 15.71 0.06
C HIS A 209 14.03 14.92 -1.16
N PRO A 210 14.90 14.16 -1.88
CA PRO A 210 14.53 13.44 -3.11
C PRO A 210 13.34 12.51 -2.99
N LYS A 211 13.18 11.81 -1.85
CA LYS A 211 12.04 10.92 -1.56
C LYS A 211 10.68 11.63 -1.76
N SER A 212 10.58 12.91 -1.41
CA SER A 212 9.34 13.68 -1.59
C SER A 212 9.04 13.90 -3.07
N TRP A 213 10.04 14.05 -3.93
CA TRP A 213 9.87 14.18 -5.37
C TRP A 213 9.41 12.87 -6.03
N PHE A 214 9.92 11.73 -5.56
CA PHE A 214 9.41 10.42 -6.00
C PHE A 214 7.98 10.16 -5.52
N ARG A 215 7.61 10.65 -4.33
CA ARG A 215 6.22 10.62 -3.84
C ARG A 215 5.31 11.51 -4.70
N ALA A 216 5.79 12.65 -5.17
CA ALA A 216 5.09 13.48 -6.15
C ALA A 216 4.84 12.72 -7.47
N PHE A 217 5.83 11.98 -7.98
CA PHE A 217 5.62 11.12 -9.16
C PHE A 217 4.55 10.06 -8.89
N PHE A 218 4.59 9.41 -7.71
CA PHE A 218 3.60 8.42 -7.33
C PHE A 218 2.18 9.02 -7.26
N ASN A 219 2.04 10.21 -6.67
CA ASN A 219 0.77 10.94 -6.59
C ASN A 219 0.24 11.39 -7.95
N MET A 220 1.11 11.75 -8.90
CA MET A 220 0.69 11.98 -10.30
C MET A 220 0.10 10.71 -10.92
N GLY A 221 0.62 9.53 -10.56
CA GLY A 221 0.03 8.25 -10.96
C GLY A 221 -1.33 7.97 -10.31
N LEU A 222 -1.58 8.49 -9.10
CA LEU A 222 -2.93 8.46 -8.50
C LEU A 222 -3.91 9.36 -9.25
N ILE A 223 -3.51 10.58 -9.64
CA ILE A 223 -4.33 11.45 -10.52
C ILE A 223 -4.68 10.70 -11.81
N ASN A 224 -3.67 10.12 -12.48
CA ASN A 224 -3.87 9.35 -13.70
C ASN A 224 -4.87 8.19 -13.51
N TYR A 225 -4.79 7.47 -12.38
CA TYR A 225 -5.73 6.42 -12.04
C TYR A 225 -7.16 6.94 -11.87
N ILE A 226 -7.33 8.06 -11.16
CA ILE A 226 -8.64 8.67 -10.87
C ILE A 226 -9.32 9.16 -12.15
N GLU A 227 -8.54 9.69 -13.10
CA GLU A 227 -9.01 10.11 -14.42
C GLU A 227 -9.35 8.92 -15.35
N GLY A 228 -9.07 7.69 -14.93
CA GLY A 228 -9.26 6.49 -15.74
C GLY A 228 -8.15 6.25 -16.77
N GLY A 229 -7.06 7.00 -16.70
CA GLY A 229 -5.90 6.85 -17.58
C GLY A 229 -5.14 5.56 -17.30
N ARG A 230 -4.68 4.89 -18.36
CA ARG A 230 -3.87 3.67 -18.27
C ARG A 230 -2.67 3.86 -17.33
N ARG A 231 -2.34 2.85 -16.52
CA ARG A 231 -1.17 2.86 -15.62
C ARG A 231 0.08 3.42 -16.31
N MET A 232 0.76 4.35 -15.65
CA MET A 232 1.96 4.99 -16.20
C MET A 232 3.13 4.00 -16.34
N LEU A 233 3.28 3.08 -15.39
CA LEU A 233 4.25 1.99 -15.39
C LEU A 233 3.52 0.64 -15.36
N PRO A 234 4.10 -0.43 -15.93
CA PRO A 234 3.47 -1.74 -15.94
C PRO A 234 3.23 -2.28 -14.52
N CYS A 235 2.33 -3.24 -14.41
CA CYS A 235 2.16 -4.04 -13.20
C CYS A 235 3.01 -5.31 -13.32
N GLU A 236 3.89 -5.55 -12.36
CA GLU A 236 4.69 -6.78 -12.27
C GLU A 236 4.41 -7.56 -10.99
N ALA A 237 3.16 -7.47 -10.54
CA ALA A 237 2.61 -8.30 -9.47
C ALA A 237 2.83 -9.80 -9.78
N GLY A 238 3.18 -10.59 -8.78
CA GLY A 238 3.55 -12.00 -8.96
C GLY A 238 4.93 -12.22 -9.61
N THR A 239 5.69 -11.16 -9.91
CA THR A 239 7.09 -11.25 -10.37
C THR A 239 8.04 -10.44 -9.48
N THR A 240 7.65 -9.24 -9.07
CA THR A 240 8.43 -8.39 -8.16
C THR A 240 7.92 -8.41 -6.73
N ASN A 241 6.62 -8.65 -6.57
CA ASN A 241 5.96 -8.68 -5.28
C ASN A 241 4.93 -9.81 -5.23
N PHE A 242 4.52 -10.17 -4.02
CA PHE A 242 3.41 -11.09 -3.77
C PHE A 242 2.65 -10.71 -2.51
N PHE A 243 1.50 -11.33 -2.33
CA PHE A 243 0.62 -11.17 -1.19
C PHE A 243 0.30 -12.55 -0.62
N ILE A 244 0.21 -12.65 0.71
CA ILE A 244 -0.26 -13.86 1.39
C ILE A 244 -1.49 -13.46 2.18
N ASP A 245 -2.62 -14.12 1.92
CA ASP A 245 -3.85 -13.90 2.66
C ASP A 245 -3.86 -14.66 4.01
N PRO A 246 -4.85 -14.44 4.90
CA PRO A 246 -4.84 -15.07 6.22
C PRO A 246 -4.83 -16.60 6.20
N TRP A 247 -5.29 -17.25 5.12
CA TRP A 247 -5.35 -18.71 5.00
C TRP A 247 -4.11 -19.31 4.32
N GLY A 248 -3.09 -18.49 4.07
CA GLY A 248 -1.84 -18.92 3.44
C GLY A 248 -1.86 -18.91 1.91
N GLU A 249 -2.93 -18.43 1.26
CA GLU A 249 -2.99 -18.34 -0.20
C GLU A 249 -2.05 -17.25 -0.71
N VAL A 250 -1.21 -17.60 -1.68
CA VAL A 250 -0.26 -16.69 -2.32
C VAL A 250 -0.91 -16.08 -3.55
N TYR A 251 -1.10 -14.77 -3.53
CA TYR A 251 -1.63 -13.99 -4.64
C TYR A 251 -0.58 -13.04 -5.24
N PRO A 252 -0.70 -12.63 -6.51
CA PRO A 252 0.18 -11.65 -7.11
C PRO A 252 -0.05 -10.24 -6.55
N CYS A 253 -1.30 -9.89 -6.21
CA CYS A 253 -1.68 -8.60 -5.62
C CYS A 253 -2.92 -8.70 -4.72
N ASN A 254 -3.14 -7.75 -3.80
CA ASN A 254 -4.40 -7.58 -3.06
C ASN A 254 -5.48 -6.82 -3.85
N GLY A 255 -5.21 -6.52 -5.12
CA GLY A 255 -6.07 -5.72 -5.99
C GLY A 255 -6.99 -6.57 -6.88
N LEU A 256 -7.10 -7.87 -6.65
CA LEU A 256 -7.90 -8.75 -7.50
C LEU A 256 -9.41 -8.49 -7.30
N GLU A 257 -10.18 -8.60 -8.37
CA GLU A 257 -11.63 -8.56 -8.34
C GLU A 257 -12.15 -9.69 -9.21
N GLU A 258 -13.10 -10.48 -8.69
CA GLU A 258 -13.63 -11.66 -9.39
C GLU A 258 -14.22 -11.33 -10.76
N LYS A 259 -14.80 -10.12 -10.91
CA LYS A 259 -15.31 -9.62 -12.20
C LYS A 259 -14.24 -9.49 -13.30
N TYR A 260 -12.95 -9.44 -12.93
CA TYR A 260 -11.85 -9.46 -13.88
C TYR A 260 -11.15 -10.82 -13.85
N TRP A 261 -10.62 -11.20 -12.70
CA TRP A 261 -10.07 -12.52 -12.36
C TRP A 261 -9.55 -12.48 -10.92
N LYS A 262 -9.53 -13.65 -10.27
CA LYS A 262 -8.92 -13.86 -8.95
C LYS A 262 -8.43 -15.28 -8.88
N GLU A 263 -7.11 -15.46 -8.92
CA GLU A 263 -6.50 -16.79 -8.90
C GLU A 263 -5.26 -16.81 -8.02
N SER A 264 -5.17 -17.88 -7.23
CA SER A 264 -4.04 -18.16 -6.36
C SER A 264 -2.88 -18.73 -7.15
N MET A 265 -1.67 -18.44 -6.69
CA MET A 265 -0.42 -19.05 -7.16
C MET A 265 -0.15 -20.39 -6.44
N GLY A 266 -0.78 -20.62 -5.29
CA GLY A 266 -0.62 -21.79 -4.41
C GLY A 266 -0.76 -21.40 -2.94
N ASN A 267 -0.72 -22.38 -2.03
CA ASN A 267 -0.89 -22.17 -0.60
C ASN A 267 0.35 -22.62 0.19
N ILE A 268 0.87 -21.74 1.06
CA ILE A 268 2.10 -21.98 1.85
C ILE A 268 1.95 -23.07 2.92
N HIS A 269 0.73 -23.43 3.31
CA HIS A 269 0.49 -24.56 4.21
C HIS A 269 0.75 -25.91 3.53
N ASN A 270 0.68 -25.96 2.20
CA ASN A 270 0.79 -27.21 1.44
C ASN A 270 2.23 -27.49 0.97
N THR A 271 3.04 -26.46 0.76
CA THR A 271 4.40 -26.59 0.24
C THR A 271 5.23 -25.32 0.50
N ASP A 272 6.54 -25.38 0.26
CA ASP A 272 7.42 -24.23 0.45
C ASP A 272 7.15 -23.12 -0.57
N PHE A 273 7.44 -21.87 -0.19
CA PHE A 273 7.18 -20.71 -1.02
C PHE A 273 7.86 -20.77 -2.40
N LEU A 274 9.07 -21.30 -2.51
CA LEU A 274 9.79 -21.33 -3.80
C LEU A 274 9.21 -22.38 -4.74
N THR A 275 8.69 -23.48 -4.22
CA THR A 275 7.90 -24.44 -5.01
C THR A 275 6.66 -23.78 -5.57
N ILE A 276 5.92 -23.00 -4.76
CA ILE A 276 4.77 -22.20 -5.25
C ILE A 276 5.22 -21.21 -6.31
N TRP A 277 6.25 -20.41 -6.03
CA TRP A 277 6.71 -19.34 -6.88
C TRP A 277 7.17 -19.83 -8.26
N ASN A 278 7.81 -21.00 -8.33
CA ASN A 278 8.31 -21.58 -9.58
C ASN A 278 7.32 -22.54 -10.26
N SER A 279 6.11 -22.69 -9.72
CA SER A 279 5.09 -23.60 -10.28
C SER A 279 4.50 -23.11 -11.61
N GLU A 280 3.93 -24.04 -12.36
CA GLU A 280 3.15 -23.73 -13.57
C GLU A 280 1.93 -22.87 -13.25
N GLN A 281 1.29 -23.10 -12.09
CA GLN A 281 0.16 -22.28 -11.63
C GLN A 281 0.58 -20.82 -11.40
N ALA A 282 1.72 -20.59 -10.75
CA ALA A 282 2.28 -19.25 -10.60
C ALA A 282 2.59 -18.58 -11.96
N GLU A 283 3.10 -19.33 -12.93
CA GLU A 283 3.32 -18.80 -14.28
C GLU A 283 2.01 -18.47 -15.00
N ALA A 284 0.98 -19.31 -14.89
CA ALA A 284 -0.35 -19.03 -15.44
C ALA A 284 -0.94 -17.73 -14.85
N VAL A 285 -0.80 -17.54 -13.53
CA VAL A 285 -1.19 -16.29 -12.86
C VAL A 285 -0.37 -15.09 -13.37
N ARG A 286 0.94 -15.24 -13.60
CA ARG A 286 1.76 -14.17 -14.20
C ARG A 286 1.31 -13.80 -15.61
N GLN A 287 0.87 -14.77 -16.42
CA GLN A 287 0.29 -14.47 -17.74
C GLN A 287 -0.98 -13.63 -17.61
N LYS A 288 -1.83 -13.90 -16.62
CA LYS A 288 -3.02 -13.08 -16.31
C LYS A 288 -2.66 -11.68 -15.84
N VAL A 289 -1.58 -11.53 -15.04
CA VAL A 289 -1.06 -10.21 -14.67
C VAL A 289 -0.60 -9.44 -15.90
N ARG A 290 0.12 -10.07 -16.84
CA ARG A 290 0.64 -9.41 -18.06
C ARG A 290 -0.47 -8.77 -18.89
N THR A 291 -1.67 -9.35 -18.92
CA THR A 291 -2.81 -8.84 -19.69
C THR A 291 -3.94 -8.30 -18.81
N CYS A 292 -3.69 -8.11 -17.51
CA CYS A 292 -4.72 -7.73 -16.56
C CYS A 292 -5.40 -6.41 -17.00
N PRO A 293 -6.73 -6.40 -17.20
CA PRO A 293 -7.44 -5.22 -17.70
C PRO A 293 -7.59 -4.14 -16.62
N LYS A 294 -7.45 -4.53 -15.34
CA LYS A 294 -7.68 -3.62 -14.22
C LYS A 294 -6.66 -2.49 -14.20
N ASN A 295 -7.17 -1.27 -14.38
CA ASN A 295 -6.41 -0.06 -14.12
C ASN A 295 -6.37 0.20 -12.60
N CYS A 296 -5.19 0.08 -11.98
CA CYS A 296 -4.99 0.33 -10.55
C CYS A 296 -3.65 1.02 -10.31
N TRP A 297 -3.47 1.72 -9.19
CA TRP A 297 -2.20 2.38 -8.85
C TRP A 297 -1.92 2.32 -7.34
N MET A 298 -1.82 1.11 -6.80
CA MET A 298 -1.55 0.89 -5.38
C MET A 298 -0.05 0.95 -5.09
N VAL A 299 0.33 1.46 -3.91
CA VAL A 299 1.74 1.56 -3.49
C VAL A 299 2.47 0.22 -3.57
N GLY A 300 1.83 -0.89 -3.20
CA GLY A 300 2.42 -2.23 -3.22
C GLY A 300 2.72 -2.77 -4.62
N THR A 301 2.09 -2.25 -5.67
CA THR A 301 2.34 -2.67 -7.07
C THR A 301 3.01 -1.59 -7.91
N ALA A 302 2.92 -0.32 -7.52
CA ALA A 302 3.56 0.80 -8.21
C ALA A 302 4.97 1.08 -7.69
N SER A 303 5.19 0.99 -6.37
CA SER A 303 6.51 1.26 -5.78
C SER A 303 7.60 0.30 -6.28
N PRO A 304 7.38 -1.04 -6.35
CA PRO A 304 8.41 -1.95 -6.85
C PRO A 304 8.85 -1.64 -8.29
N VAL A 305 7.89 -1.35 -9.17
CA VAL A 305 8.17 -1.01 -10.58
C VAL A 305 8.77 0.38 -10.74
N MET A 306 8.44 1.34 -9.87
CA MET A 306 9.11 2.65 -9.83
C MET A 306 10.60 2.49 -9.49
N HIS A 307 10.95 1.61 -8.55
CA HIS A 307 12.36 1.31 -8.23
C HIS A 307 13.05 0.54 -9.36
N LYS A 308 12.38 -0.44 -9.96
CA LYS A 308 12.92 -1.21 -11.10
C LYS A 308 13.21 -0.32 -12.30
N TYR A 309 12.29 0.60 -12.62
CA TYR A 309 12.37 1.49 -13.76
C TYR A 309 12.70 2.94 -13.36
N ILE A 310 13.61 3.09 -12.39
CA ILE A 310 13.94 4.37 -11.72
C ILE A 310 14.27 5.52 -12.68
N LYS A 311 14.80 5.22 -13.88
CA LYS A 311 15.09 6.22 -14.91
C LYS A 311 13.88 7.11 -15.25
N HIS A 312 12.65 6.58 -15.24
CA HIS A 312 11.46 7.37 -15.57
C HIS A 312 11.01 8.27 -14.42
N PRO A 313 10.77 7.75 -13.20
CA PRO A 313 10.45 8.62 -12.07
C PRO A 313 11.56 9.63 -11.76
N LEU A 314 12.84 9.25 -11.89
CA LEU A 314 13.98 10.14 -11.67
C LEU A 314 14.00 11.29 -12.68
N ARG A 315 13.89 11.00 -13.99
CA ARG A 315 13.88 12.03 -15.03
C ARG A 315 12.71 13.00 -14.85
N TRP A 316 11.52 12.48 -14.54
CA TRP A 316 10.35 13.32 -14.26
C TRP A 316 10.55 14.17 -13.00
N SER A 317 11.07 13.58 -11.92
CA SER A 317 11.26 14.26 -10.64
C SER A 317 12.27 15.40 -10.74
N ILE A 318 13.42 15.15 -11.39
CA ILE A 318 14.45 16.18 -11.60
C ILE A 318 13.90 17.31 -12.48
N ALA A 319 13.24 16.98 -13.59
CA ALA A 319 12.68 17.99 -14.49
C ALA A 319 11.68 18.89 -13.77
N ASN A 320 10.78 18.30 -12.95
CA ASN A 320 9.80 19.06 -12.19
C ASN A 320 10.40 19.83 -11.02
N LYS A 321 11.43 19.30 -10.35
CA LYS A 321 12.16 20.04 -9.31
C LYS A 321 12.82 21.30 -9.90
N LEU A 322 13.44 21.19 -11.08
CA LEU A 322 14.03 22.34 -11.78
C LEU A 322 12.98 23.38 -12.20
N ARG A 323 11.77 22.96 -12.57
CA ARG A 323 10.66 23.89 -12.86
C ARG A 323 10.25 24.67 -11.62
N VAL A 324 10.05 23.98 -10.50
CA VAL A 324 9.69 24.61 -9.22
C VAL A 324 10.77 25.60 -8.75
N ILE A 325 12.06 25.26 -8.87
CA ILE A 325 13.17 26.17 -8.54
C ILE A 325 13.14 27.45 -9.42
N ARG A 326 12.66 27.35 -10.66
CA ARG A 326 12.53 28.49 -11.59
C ARG A 326 11.20 29.25 -11.44
N GLY A 327 10.39 28.95 -10.43
CA GLY A 327 9.06 29.54 -10.26
C GLY A 327 8.04 29.10 -11.31
N VAL A 328 8.32 28.03 -12.05
CA VAL A 328 7.43 27.47 -13.09
C VAL A 328 6.61 26.33 -12.49
N ALA A 329 5.31 26.30 -12.77
CA ALA A 329 4.42 25.24 -12.32
C ALA A 329 4.92 23.84 -12.78
N PRO A 330 4.76 22.79 -11.95
CA PRO A 330 5.04 21.42 -12.36
C PRO A 330 4.29 21.02 -13.63
N CYS A 331 4.93 20.21 -14.48
CA CYS A 331 4.32 19.57 -15.63
C CYS A 331 3.81 18.19 -15.20
N LEU A 332 2.49 18.04 -15.16
CA LEU A 332 1.78 16.84 -14.75
C LEU A 332 1.23 16.03 -15.94
N ASP A 333 1.89 16.16 -17.10
CA ASP A 333 1.55 15.40 -18.30
C ASP A 333 1.79 13.91 -18.04
N LYS A 334 0.69 13.17 -17.97
CA LYS A 334 0.71 11.73 -17.72
C LYS A 334 1.26 11.02 -18.94
N LYS A 335 2.15 10.05 -18.71
CA LYS A 335 2.81 9.28 -19.78
C LYS A 335 2.69 7.80 -19.50
N TRP A 336 2.33 7.04 -20.53
CA TRP A 336 2.51 5.60 -20.56
C TRP A 336 3.97 5.30 -20.92
N TYR A 337 4.72 4.76 -19.95
CA TYR A 337 6.11 4.37 -20.15
C TYR A 337 6.14 2.93 -20.66
N ASP A 338 6.28 2.78 -21.98
CA ASP A 338 6.53 1.47 -22.59
C ASP A 338 7.95 0.98 -22.24
N VAL A 339 8.01 -0.12 -21.49
CA VAL A 339 9.22 -0.84 -21.09
C VAL A 339 9.18 -2.29 -21.54
N GLY A 340 8.36 -2.60 -22.56
CA GLY A 340 8.18 -3.94 -23.13
C GLY A 340 7.02 -4.74 -22.54
N GLN A 341 6.07 -4.09 -21.86
CA GLN A 341 4.86 -4.73 -21.34
C GLN A 341 3.84 -5.00 -22.45
N ASP A 342 2.93 -5.94 -22.20
CA ASP A 342 1.81 -6.20 -23.11
C ASP A 342 0.93 -4.94 -23.26
N PRO A 343 0.59 -4.54 -24.50
CA PRO A 343 -0.22 -3.35 -24.75
C PRO A 343 -1.65 -3.44 -24.17
N ARG A 344 -2.13 -4.63 -23.80
CA ARG A 344 -3.45 -4.83 -23.15
C ARG A 344 -3.42 -4.58 -21.64
N GLN A 345 -2.25 -4.54 -21.01
CA GLN A 345 -2.17 -4.38 -19.55
C GLN A 345 -2.68 -3.01 -19.09
N GLY A 346 -3.64 -3.01 -18.15
CA GLY A 346 -4.27 -1.80 -17.64
C GLY A 346 -5.16 -1.10 -18.65
N ASP A 347 -5.55 -1.80 -19.72
CA ASP A 347 -6.51 -1.34 -20.70
C ASP A 347 -7.91 -1.87 -20.32
N LEU A 348 -8.75 -0.96 -19.81
CA LEU A 348 -10.14 -1.26 -19.44
C LEU A 348 -11.08 -1.33 -20.64
N ARG A 349 -10.60 -1.10 -21.87
CA ARG A 349 -11.38 -1.41 -23.08
C ARG A 349 -11.70 -2.90 -23.00
N GLN A 350 -12.96 -3.21 -22.69
CA GLN A 350 -13.43 -4.58 -22.55
C GLN A 350 -13.05 -5.37 -23.83
N PRO A 351 -12.77 -6.69 -23.71
CA PRO A 351 -12.73 -7.55 -24.90
C PRO A 351 -14.00 -7.43 -25.74
#